data_AF-A0A9P9GRY6-F1
#
_entry.id   AF-A0A9P9GRY6-F1
#
_cell.length_a   1.000
_cell.length_b   1.000
_cell.length_c   1.000
_cell.angle_alpha   90.00
_cell.angle_beta   90.00
_cell.angle_gamma   90.00
#
_symmetry.space_group_name_H-M   'P 1'
#
loop_
_entity.id
_entity.type
_entity.pdbx_description
1 polymer ?
#
loop_
_entity_poly.entity_id
_entity_poly.type
_entity_poly.pdbx_seq_one_letter_code
_entity_poly.pdbx_strand_id
1 'polypeptide(L)'
;MRLLNATTLRLETTDDEVLFNDVENGTAHERRGYAKLRGCCDTALSQNLKYVWIDTCCIDKSSSAELSEEINSMFRWYSMAEVCYAYLHDATGEQNYLSSEWFDRGWTLQELIAPKKVEFYAKNWTKFGSRSQLSKVLSKKTGIAEAYLHGADLSRASIAERMSWAAKRVTTRPEDMAYCLLGIFNTHMSPIYG
;
A
#
# COMPACT_ATOMS: atom_id res chain seq x y z
N MET A 1 -13.10 10.81 -8.83
CA MET A 1 -12.66 10.34 -7.49
C MET A 1 -11.14 10.25 -7.53
N ARG A 2 -10.43 10.98 -6.68
CA ARG A 2 -8.95 10.96 -6.60
C ARG A 2 -8.60 10.31 -5.27
N LEU A 3 -8.30 9.02 -5.30
CA LEU A 3 -7.77 8.28 -4.17
C LEU A 3 -6.25 8.21 -4.36
N LEU A 4 -5.46 8.44 -3.33
CA LEU A 4 -4.02 8.19 -3.36
C LEU A 4 -3.73 7.33 -2.16
N ASN A 5 -3.31 6.09 -2.38
CA ASN A 5 -2.89 5.24 -1.28
C ASN A 5 -1.44 5.54 -0.91
N ALA A 6 -1.20 5.71 0.37
CA ALA A 6 0.13 5.72 0.92
C ALA A 6 0.17 4.96 2.24
N THR A 7 0.04 3.63 2.28
CA THR A 7 0.48 2.79 3.42
C THR A 7 0.40 1.30 3.07
N THR A 8 1.30 0.47 3.59
CA THR A 8 0.79 -0.64 4.42
C THR A 8 1.56 -0.74 5.73
N LEU A 9 0.97 -1.30 6.79
CA LEU A 9 1.46 -1.55 8.17
C LEU A 9 2.48 -2.69 8.41
N ARG A 10 3.65 -2.37 8.97
CA ARG A 10 4.15 -3.18 10.08
C ARG A 10 3.34 -2.70 11.27
N LEU A 11 2.91 -3.60 12.14
CA LEU A 11 2.69 -3.25 13.53
C LEU A 11 4.03 -2.87 14.16
N GLU A 12 4.67 -1.78 13.70
CA GLU A 12 5.42 -0.94 14.61
C GLU A 12 4.33 -0.21 15.38
N THR A 13 3.86 -0.83 16.46
CA THR A 13 2.92 -0.34 17.48
C THR A 13 1.92 0.73 16.99
N THR A 14 0.62 0.40 16.97
CA THR A 14 -0.50 1.34 16.74
C THR A 14 -0.40 2.70 17.46
N ASP A 15 0.45 2.80 18.48
CA ASP A 15 0.80 4.05 19.16
C ASP A 15 1.36 5.14 18.24
N ASP A 16 1.95 4.80 17.09
CA ASP A 16 2.67 5.77 16.26
C ASP A 16 1.91 6.26 15.04
N GLU A 17 1.04 5.47 14.43
CA GLU A 17 0.29 5.90 13.25
C GLU A 17 -0.84 6.88 13.62
N VAL A 18 -1.25 7.70 12.65
CA VAL A 18 -2.48 8.49 12.79
C VAL A 18 -3.66 7.56 12.49
N LEU A 19 -4.63 7.51 13.40
CA LEU A 19 -5.85 6.72 13.30
C LEU A 19 -7.05 7.58 12.87
N PHE A 20 -8.13 6.92 12.46
CA PHE A 20 -9.38 7.58 12.05
C PHE A 20 -9.90 8.53 13.14
N ASN A 21 -10.01 8.05 14.38
CA ASN A 21 -10.43 8.86 15.52
C ASN A 21 -9.51 10.03 15.81
N ASP A 22 -8.21 9.95 15.50
CA ASP A 22 -7.30 11.08 15.71
C ASP A 22 -7.58 12.20 14.70
N VAL A 23 -8.00 11.86 13.48
CA VAL A 23 -8.41 12.83 12.46
C VAL A 23 -9.75 13.46 12.82
N GLU A 24 -10.74 12.65 13.22
CA GLU A 24 -12.06 13.16 13.63
C GLU A 24 -11.99 14.09 14.83
N ASN A 25 -11.16 13.76 15.82
CA ASN A 25 -11.01 14.56 17.04
C ASN A 25 -10.03 15.74 16.87
N GLY A 26 -9.37 15.87 15.70
CA GLY A 26 -8.36 16.91 15.46
C GLY A 26 -7.04 16.71 16.21
N THR A 27 -6.81 15.54 16.81
CA THR A 27 -5.62 15.18 17.60
C THR A 27 -4.53 14.49 16.77
N ALA A 28 -4.71 14.33 15.45
CA ALA A 28 -3.74 13.71 14.56
C ALA A 28 -2.31 14.28 14.69
N HIS A 29 -2.18 15.57 14.98
CA HIS A 29 -0.90 16.26 15.13
C HIS A 29 -0.09 15.84 16.37
N GLU A 30 -0.71 15.14 17.32
CA GLU A 30 -0.09 14.65 18.55
C GLU A 30 0.60 13.29 18.34
N ARG A 31 0.30 12.59 17.23
CA ARG A 31 0.87 11.28 16.89
C ARG A 31 2.26 11.40 16.27
N ARG A 32 3.15 10.45 16.58
CA ARG A 32 4.50 10.38 15.97
C ARG A 32 4.46 10.26 14.44
N GLY A 33 3.48 9.54 13.91
CA GLY A 33 3.23 9.31 12.50
C GLY A 33 2.62 10.51 11.77
N TYR A 34 2.30 11.61 12.45
CA TYR A 34 1.77 12.81 11.82
C TYR A 34 2.69 13.36 10.73
N ALA A 35 4.01 13.23 10.88
CA ALA A 35 4.98 13.66 9.87
C ALA A 35 4.80 12.91 8.54
N LYS A 36 4.45 11.60 8.60
CA LYS A 36 4.14 10.80 7.41
C LYS A 36 2.84 11.30 6.77
N LEU A 37 1.78 11.50 7.55
CA LEU A 37 0.51 12.06 7.04
C LEU A 37 0.72 13.42 6.36
N ARG A 38 1.41 14.34 7.04
CA ARG A 38 1.71 15.68 6.50
C ARG A 38 2.50 15.59 5.19
N GLY A 39 3.57 14.81 5.14
CA GLY A 39 4.35 14.66 3.92
C GLY A 39 3.56 14.05 2.75
N CYS A 40 2.61 13.15 3.03
CA CYS A 40 1.68 12.64 2.03
C CYS A 40 0.80 13.76 1.47
N CYS A 41 0.20 14.57 2.35
CA CYS A 41 -0.61 15.72 1.98
C CYS A 41 0.18 16.76 1.18
N ASP A 42 1.39 17.12 1.63
CA ASP A 42 2.25 18.09 0.95
C ASP A 42 2.64 17.59 -0.45
N THR A 43 2.98 16.30 -0.57
CA THR A 43 3.26 15.66 -1.86
C THR A 43 2.04 15.69 -2.77
N ALA A 44 0.85 15.33 -2.26
CA ALA A 44 -0.39 15.39 -3.02
C ALA A 44 -0.71 16.81 -3.51
N LEU A 45 -0.59 17.81 -2.64
CA LEU A 45 -0.81 19.22 -2.97
C LEU A 45 0.15 19.71 -4.03
N SER A 46 1.44 19.34 -3.97
CA SER A 46 2.43 19.67 -5.00
C SER A 46 2.08 19.11 -6.39
N GLN A 47 1.29 18.03 -6.43
CA GLN A 47 0.80 17.39 -7.65
C GLN A 47 -0.63 17.83 -8.03
N ASN A 48 -1.17 18.88 -7.40
CA ASN A 48 -2.53 19.39 -7.60
C ASN A 48 -3.64 18.38 -7.25
N LEU A 49 -3.40 17.51 -6.27
CA LEU A 49 -4.34 16.51 -5.79
C LEU A 49 -5.00 17.01 -4.51
N LYS A 50 -6.35 16.92 -4.47
CA LYS A 50 -7.17 17.54 -3.42
C LYS A 50 -7.46 16.62 -2.23
N TYR A 51 -7.29 15.32 -2.42
CA TYR A 51 -7.67 14.30 -1.44
C TYR A 51 -6.58 13.24 -1.39
N VAL A 52 -6.35 12.72 -0.19
CA VAL A 52 -5.50 11.56 0.10
C VAL A 52 -6.36 10.51 0.78
N TRP A 53 -6.01 9.23 0.62
CA TRP A 53 -6.66 8.14 1.34
C TRP A 53 -5.59 7.25 1.96
N ILE A 54 -5.72 7.00 3.26
CA ILE A 54 -4.73 6.23 4.01
C ILE A 54 -5.50 5.28 4.89
N ASP A 55 -5.26 3.98 4.73
CA ASP A 55 -5.98 2.90 5.43
C ASP A 55 -6.00 3.05 6.96
N THR A 56 -4.98 3.67 7.56
CA THR A 56 -4.92 3.88 9.02
C THR A 56 -5.87 4.96 9.50
N CYS A 57 -6.08 6.03 8.73
CA CYS A 57 -6.84 7.21 9.16
C CYS A 57 -8.07 7.55 8.32
N CYS A 58 -8.37 6.75 7.29
CA CYS A 58 -9.57 6.88 6.46
C CYS A 58 -10.56 5.72 6.65
N ILE A 59 -10.20 4.71 7.45
CA ILE A 59 -11.04 3.56 7.75
C ILE A 59 -11.37 3.55 9.24
N ASP A 60 -12.65 3.53 9.58
CA ASP A 60 -13.08 3.20 10.93
C ASP A 60 -12.92 1.71 11.20
N LYS A 61 -11.77 1.34 11.77
CA LYS A 61 -11.46 -0.04 12.16
C LYS A 61 -12.28 -0.55 13.35
N SER A 62 -13.05 0.33 14.02
CA SER A 62 -14.00 -0.08 15.07
C SER A 62 -15.30 -0.63 14.48
N SER A 63 -15.64 -0.24 13.25
CA SER A 63 -16.75 -0.76 12.48
C SER A 63 -16.33 -2.02 11.71
N SER A 64 -16.76 -3.19 12.19
CA SER A 64 -16.47 -4.47 11.51
C SER A 64 -17.06 -4.56 10.10
N ALA A 65 -18.20 -3.90 9.87
CA ALA A 65 -18.84 -3.82 8.56
C ALA A 65 -17.97 -3.00 7.58
N GLU A 66 -17.50 -1.83 8.02
CA GLU A 66 -16.62 -0.97 7.21
C GLU A 66 -15.29 -1.67 6.95
N LEU A 67 -14.61 -2.20 7.98
CA LEU A 67 -13.36 -2.94 7.81
C LEU A 67 -13.51 -4.10 6.81
N SER A 68 -14.63 -4.82 6.84
CA SER A 68 -14.93 -5.91 5.90
C SER A 68 -15.12 -5.39 4.47
N GLU A 69 -15.87 -4.32 4.28
CA GLU A 69 -16.05 -3.68 2.97
C GLU A 69 -14.71 -3.18 2.42
N GLU A 70 -13.89 -2.61 3.29
CA GLU A 70 -12.60 -2.05 2.94
C GLU A 70 -11.62 -3.11 2.48
N ILE A 71 -11.43 -4.19 3.25
CA ILE A 71 -10.58 -5.33 2.87
C ILE A 71 -10.94 -5.88 1.48
N ASN A 72 -12.24 -5.97 1.16
CA ASN A 72 -12.71 -6.45 -0.14
C ASN A 72 -12.55 -5.41 -1.27
N SER A 73 -12.44 -4.13 -0.94
CA SER A 73 -12.42 -3.02 -1.89
C SER A 73 -11.04 -2.41 -2.15
N MET A 74 -10.03 -2.70 -1.30
CA MET A 74 -8.70 -2.07 -1.38
C MET A 74 -8.06 -2.15 -2.77
N PHE A 75 -8.09 -3.32 -3.41
CA PHE A 75 -7.54 -3.47 -4.76
C PHE A 75 -8.19 -2.51 -5.75
N ARG A 76 -9.52 -2.41 -5.70
CA ARG A 76 -10.29 -1.54 -6.58
C ARG A 76 -9.91 -0.09 -6.33
N TRP A 77 -9.83 0.32 -5.08
CA TRP A 77 -9.39 1.67 -4.69
C TRP A 77 -8.00 2.02 -5.19
N TYR A 78 -7.05 1.10 -5.06
CA TYR A 78 -5.72 1.24 -5.59
C TYR A 78 -5.72 1.39 -7.12
N SER A 79 -6.52 0.58 -7.83
CA SER A 79 -6.64 0.67 -9.30
C SER A 79 -7.29 1.96 -9.81
N MET A 80 -8.14 2.58 -8.98
CA MET A 80 -8.83 3.83 -9.26
C MET A 80 -8.04 5.07 -8.84
N ALA A 81 -6.92 4.88 -8.14
CA ALA A 81 -6.06 5.97 -7.71
C ALA A 81 -5.43 6.71 -8.89
N GLU A 82 -5.29 8.04 -8.76
CA GLU A 82 -4.53 8.84 -9.73
C GLU A 82 -3.03 8.51 -9.63
N VAL A 83 -2.52 8.38 -8.40
CA VAL A 83 -1.18 7.90 -8.09
C VAL A 83 -1.17 7.27 -6.70
N CYS A 84 -0.40 6.21 -6.49
CA CYS A 84 -0.11 5.69 -5.15
C CYS A 84 1.31 6.08 -4.75
N TYR A 85 1.48 6.49 -3.51
CA TYR A 85 2.78 6.84 -2.93
C TYR A 85 3.25 5.70 -2.03
N ALA A 86 4.23 4.93 -2.50
CA ALA A 86 4.88 3.91 -1.69
C ALA A 86 5.93 4.60 -0.80
N TYR A 87 5.58 4.86 0.45
CA TYR A 87 6.46 5.44 1.46
C TYR A 87 7.22 4.33 2.20
N LEU A 88 8.55 4.36 2.09
CA LEU A 88 9.46 3.38 2.69
C LEU A 88 10.16 4.03 3.89
N HIS A 89 9.68 3.77 5.10
CA HIS A 89 10.15 4.41 6.34
C HIS A 89 11.56 3.97 6.75
N ASP A 90 12.00 2.82 6.27
CA ASP A 90 13.32 2.22 6.49
C ASP A 90 14.31 2.48 5.34
N ALA A 91 13.87 3.17 4.28
CA ALA A 91 14.75 3.62 3.20
C ALA A 91 15.38 4.98 3.54
N THR A 92 16.69 4.98 3.76
CA THR A 92 17.52 6.17 4.05
C THR A 92 18.48 6.46 2.89
N GLY A 93 17.95 6.95 1.75
CA GLY A 93 18.75 7.40 0.60
C GLY A 93 18.83 6.43 -0.59
N GLU A 94 19.60 6.82 -1.62
CA GLU A 94 19.50 6.28 -2.99
C GLU A 94 19.95 4.83 -3.18
N GLN A 95 20.66 4.22 -2.23
CA GLN A 95 21.42 2.98 -2.52
C GLN A 95 20.79 1.70 -1.96
N ASN A 96 19.77 1.76 -1.09
CA ASN A 96 19.24 0.53 -0.47
C ASN A 96 17.71 0.47 -0.26
N TYR A 97 16.92 1.08 -1.15
CA TYR A 97 15.45 0.99 -1.05
C TYR A 97 14.93 -0.45 -1.30
N LEU A 98 15.63 -1.29 -2.07
CA LEU A 98 15.20 -2.66 -2.37
C LEU A 98 15.30 -3.62 -1.17
N SER A 99 16.08 -3.26 -0.13
CA SER A 99 16.08 -4.00 1.14
C SER A 99 14.97 -3.57 2.08
N SER A 100 14.15 -2.59 1.68
CA SER A 100 13.03 -2.15 2.52
C SER A 100 12.07 -3.29 2.77
N GLU A 101 11.60 -3.38 4.00
CA GLU A 101 10.57 -4.32 4.41
C GLU A 101 9.27 -4.13 3.62
N TRP A 102 9.04 -2.97 3.01
CA TRP A 102 7.87 -2.72 2.18
C TRP A 102 7.71 -3.79 1.10
N PHE A 103 8.82 -4.27 0.50
CA PHE A 103 8.76 -5.30 -0.54
C PHE A 103 8.43 -6.71 -0.02
N ASP A 104 8.59 -6.93 1.28
CA ASP A 104 8.45 -8.23 1.90
C ASP A 104 7.07 -8.37 2.59
N ARG A 105 6.21 -7.36 2.51
CA ARG A 105 4.93 -7.33 3.24
C ARG A 105 3.75 -7.75 2.35
N GLY A 106 2.78 -8.47 2.90
CA GLY A 106 1.69 -9.08 2.12
C GLY A 106 0.89 -8.06 1.30
N TRP A 107 0.27 -7.11 1.99
CA TRP A 107 -0.62 -6.10 1.39
C TRP A 107 0.03 -5.16 0.38
N THR A 108 1.33 -4.88 0.50
CA THR A 108 2.05 -4.03 -0.47
C THR A 108 2.11 -4.68 -1.87
N LEU A 109 1.75 -5.96 -1.99
CA LEU A 109 1.55 -6.63 -3.29
C LEU A 109 0.46 -5.95 -4.10
N GLN A 110 -0.70 -5.73 -3.48
CA GLN A 110 -1.82 -5.07 -4.13
C GLN A 110 -1.47 -3.62 -4.46
N GLU A 111 -0.72 -2.96 -3.60
CA GLU A 111 -0.26 -1.56 -3.78
C GLU A 111 0.74 -1.41 -4.92
N LEU A 112 1.55 -2.44 -5.13
CA LEU A 112 2.49 -2.47 -6.25
C LEU A 112 1.78 -2.74 -7.57
N ILE A 113 0.82 -3.67 -7.58
CA ILE A 113 0.23 -4.20 -8.81
C ILE A 113 -1.00 -3.41 -9.26
N ALA A 114 -1.94 -3.15 -8.37
CA ALA A 114 -3.25 -2.61 -8.71
C ALA A 114 -3.22 -1.20 -9.31
N PRO A 115 -2.42 -0.24 -8.79
CA PRO A 115 -2.43 1.12 -9.31
C PRO A 115 -1.86 1.23 -10.72
N LYS A 116 -2.38 2.20 -11.47
CA LYS A 116 -1.81 2.60 -12.77
C LYS A 116 -0.44 3.26 -12.59
N LYS A 117 -0.29 4.07 -11.55
CA LYS A 117 0.93 4.83 -11.24
C LYS A 117 1.31 4.63 -9.77
N VAL A 118 2.56 4.25 -9.53
CA VAL A 118 3.16 4.16 -8.20
C VAL A 118 4.45 4.97 -8.20
N GLU A 119 4.60 5.84 -7.22
CA GLU A 119 5.81 6.62 -6.96
C GLU A 119 6.37 6.23 -5.59
N PHE A 120 7.68 6.02 -5.52
CA PHE A 120 8.34 5.58 -4.30
C PHE A 120 9.09 6.72 -3.63
N TYR A 121 8.92 6.80 -2.31
CA TYR A 121 9.44 7.85 -1.45
C TYR A 121 10.21 7.24 -0.27
N ALA A 122 11.38 7.81 0.01
CA ALA A 122 12.17 7.47 1.20
C ALA A 122 11.56 8.11 2.47
N LYS A 123 12.10 7.78 3.65
CA LYS A 123 11.63 8.30 4.95
C LYS A 123 11.51 9.82 5.02
N ASN A 124 12.37 10.54 4.29
CA ASN A 124 12.40 12.00 4.24
C ASN A 124 11.50 12.58 3.12
N TRP A 125 10.58 11.80 2.56
CA TRP A 125 9.74 12.19 1.40
C TRP A 125 10.54 12.56 0.15
N THR A 126 11.79 12.08 0.02
CA THR A 126 12.52 12.18 -1.25
C THR A 126 12.04 11.08 -2.19
N LYS A 127 11.51 11.49 -3.35
CA LYS A 127 11.14 10.58 -4.44
C LYS A 127 12.40 10.00 -5.06
N PHE A 128 12.48 8.67 -5.15
CA PHE A 128 13.63 7.99 -5.77
C PHE A 128 13.27 7.22 -7.05
N GLY A 129 11.99 7.10 -7.39
CA GLY A 129 11.58 6.54 -8.68
C GLY A 129 10.09 6.22 -8.75
N SER A 130 9.64 5.84 -9.95
CA SER A 130 8.32 5.24 -10.15
C SER A 130 8.42 3.73 -10.41
N ARG A 131 7.31 3.01 -10.26
CA ARG A 131 7.22 1.59 -10.63
C ARG A 131 7.62 1.34 -12.08
N SER A 132 7.26 2.24 -13.00
CA SER A 132 7.64 2.14 -14.40
C SER A 132 9.14 2.36 -14.62
N GLN A 133 9.78 3.29 -13.91
CA GLN A 133 11.22 3.53 -13.98
C GLN A 133 12.02 2.38 -13.37
N LEU A 134 11.48 1.75 -12.33
CA LEU A 134 12.14 0.70 -11.55
C LEU A 134 11.69 -0.72 -11.96
N SER A 135 10.92 -0.89 -13.05
CA SER A 135 10.28 -2.16 -13.43
C SER A 135 11.24 -3.34 -13.43
N LYS A 136 12.42 -3.16 -14.04
CA LYS A 136 13.44 -4.21 -14.17
C LYS A 136 14.01 -4.65 -12.82
N VAL A 137 14.26 -3.73 -11.90
CA VAL A 137 14.79 -4.06 -10.56
C VAL A 137 13.70 -4.62 -9.66
N LEU A 138 12.49 -4.07 -9.76
CA LEU A 138 11.30 -4.57 -9.06
C LEU A 138 10.96 -5.98 -9.50
N SER A 139 11.04 -6.27 -10.80
CA SER A 139 10.79 -7.61 -11.34
C SER A 139 11.74 -8.65 -10.75
N LYS A 140 13.03 -8.33 -10.66
CA LYS A 140 14.02 -9.19 -10.00
C LYS A 140 13.76 -9.38 -8.50
N LYS A 141 13.41 -8.31 -7.77
CA LYS A 141 13.15 -8.36 -6.33
C LYS A 141 11.88 -9.14 -5.98
N THR A 142 10.82 -8.96 -6.77
CA THR A 142 9.46 -9.43 -6.44
C THR A 142 9.05 -10.70 -7.19
N GLY A 143 9.73 -11.06 -8.27
CA GLY A 143 9.32 -12.14 -9.16
C GLY A 143 8.15 -11.78 -10.09
N ILE A 144 7.64 -10.54 -10.04
CA ILE A 144 6.56 -10.07 -10.91
C ILE A 144 7.15 -9.67 -12.26
N ALA A 145 6.66 -10.24 -13.36
CA ALA A 145 7.15 -9.85 -14.70
C ALA A 145 6.88 -8.36 -14.99
N GLU A 146 7.79 -7.71 -15.72
CA GLU A 146 7.68 -6.27 -16.03
C GLU A 146 6.34 -5.92 -16.70
N ALA A 147 5.77 -6.82 -17.50
CA ALA A 147 4.47 -6.62 -18.12
C ALA A 147 3.36 -6.27 -17.10
N TYR A 148 3.31 -6.96 -15.95
CA TYR A 148 2.32 -6.68 -14.90
C TYR A 148 2.66 -5.40 -14.12
N LEU A 149 3.95 -5.07 -13.96
CA LEU A 149 4.41 -3.78 -13.43
C LEU A 149 4.12 -2.60 -14.38
N HIS A 150 3.79 -2.89 -15.64
CA HIS A 150 3.30 -1.92 -16.62
C HIS A 150 1.78 -1.99 -16.82
N GLY A 151 1.06 -2.77 -16.00
CA GLY A 151 -0.40 -2.82 -16.01
C GLY A 151 -1.02 -3.83 -16.97
N ALA A 152 -0.29 -4.89 -17.36
CA ALA A 152 -0.90 -6.02 -18.05
C ALA A 152 -2.00 -6.67 -17.18
N ASP A 153 -3.03 -7.19 -17.85
CA ASP A 153 -4.13 -7.90 -17.19
C ASP A 153 -3.63 -9.14 -16.43
N LEU A 154 -3.92 -9.19 -15.13
CA LEU A 154 -3.53 -10.28 -14.23
C LEU A 154 -4.18 -11.62 -14.60
N SER A 155 -5.29 -11.62 -15.37
CA SER A 155 -5.93 -12.84 -15.87
C SER A 155 -5.00 -13.64 -16.80
N ARG A 156 -4.00 -12.99 -17.39
CA ARG A 156 -2.98 -13.61 -18.23
C ARG A 156 -1.94 -14.39 -17.43
N ALA A 157 -1.81 -14.10 -16.13
CA ALA A 157 -0.95 -14.85 -15.23
C ALA A 157 -1.66 -16.13 -14.77
N SER A 158 -0.93 -17.24 -14.77
CA SER A 158 -1.44 -18.47 -14.16
C SER A 158 -1.70 -18.27 -12.66
N ILE A 159 -2.54 -19.12 -12.07
CA ILE A 159 -2.76 -19.10 -10.62
C ILE A 159 -1.44 -19.31 -9.86
N ALA A 160 -0.59 -20.23 -10.32
CA ALA A 160 0.72 -20.51 -9.72
C ALA A 160 1.65 -19.28 -9.79
N GLU A 161 1.63 -18.55 -10.91
CA GLU A 161 2.40 -17.31 -11.06
C GLU A 161 1.91 -16.24 -10.09
N ARG A 162 0.59 -16.03 -9.98
CA ARG A 162 0.01 -15.08 -9.02
C ARG A 162 0.34 -15.43 -7.57
N MET A 163 0.27 -16.72 -7.22
CA MET A 163 0.68 -17.21 -5.90
C MET A 163 2.18 -16.96 -5.65
N SER A 164 3.03 -17.12 -6.67
CA SER A 164 4.47 -16.90 -6.54
C SER A 164 4.83 -15.46 -6.15
N TRP A 165 4.02 -14.47 -6.54
CA TRP A 165 4.24 -13.06 -6.18
C TRP A 165 4.06 -12.77 -4.68
N ALA A 166 3.35 -13.64 -3.97
CA ALA A 166 3.16 -13.58 -2.53
C ALA A 166 4.03 -14.56 -1.73
N ALA A 167 4.70 -15.51 -2.39
CA ALA A 167 5.37 -16.63 -1.73
C ALA A 167 6.47 -16.23 -0.72
N LYS A 168 7.10 -15.06 -0.89
CA LYS A 168 8.13 -14.53 0.03
C LYS A 168 7.61 -13.41 0.93
N ARG A 169 6.33 -13.07 0.84
CA ARG A 169 5.74 -11.98 1.61
C ARG A 169 5.31 -12.48 2.98
N VAL A 170 5.26 -11.56 3.93
CA VAL A 170 4.95 -11.79 5.34
C VAL A 170 3.81 -10.87 5.75
N THR A 171 2.90 -11.42 6.53
CA THR A 171 1.82 -10.68 7.18
C THR A 171 1.95 -10.83 8.70
N THR A 172 1.48 -9.84 9.45
CA THR A 172 1.52 -9.94 10.92
C THR A 172 0.45 -10.89 11.43
N ARG A 173 -0.77 -10.79 10.89
CA ARG A 173 -1.82 -11.78 11.14
C ARG A 173 -1.77 -12.86 10.05
N PRO A 174 -1.85 -14.16 10.41
CA PRO A 174 -1.85 -15.23 9.42
C PRO A 174 -2.95 -15.09 8.36
N GLU A 175 -4.14 -14.65 8.75
CA GLU A 175 -5.33 -14.50 7.90
C GLU A 175 -5.14 -13.42 6.83
N ASP A 176 -4.35 -12.38 7.15
CA ASP A 176 -4.03 -11.32 6.19
C ASP A 176 -3.29 -11.85 4.96
N MET A 177 -2.64 -13.02 5.04
CA MET A 177 -2.02 -13.65 3.87
C MET A 177 -3.07 -14.00 2.81
N ALA A 178 -4.26 -14.42 3.23
CA ALA A 178 -5.38 -14.67 2.34
C ALA A 178 -6.01 -13.34 1.89
N TYR A 179 -6.21 -12.40 2.82
CA TYR A 179 -6.87 -11.12 2.51
C TYR A 179 -6.06 -10.25 1.55
N CYS A 180 -4.73 -10.26 1.67
CA CYS A 180 -3.88 -9.50 0.76
C CYS A 180 -3.85 -10.04 -0.68
N LEU A 181 -4.51 -11.18 -0.94
CA LEU A 181 -4.59 -11.82 -2.25
C LEU A 181 -5.96 -11.65 -2.94
N LEU A 182 -6.98 -11.16 -2.23
CA LEU A 182 -8.35 -11.06 -2.76
C LEU A 182 -8.40 -10.32 -4.10
N GLY A 183 -7.77 -9.15 -4.19
CA GLY A 183 -7.70 -8.38 -5.43
C GLY A 183 -6.90 -9.04 -6.55
N ILE A 184 -5.87 -9.81 -6.20
CA ILE A 184 -5.01 -10.52 -7.16
C ILE A 184 -5.76 -11.69 -7.82
N PHE A 185 -6.66 -12.33 -7.08
CA PHE A 185 -7.49 -13.42 -7.58
C PHE A 185 -8.90 -13.00 -7.99
N ASN A 186 -9.25 -11.72 -7.81
CA ASN A 186 -10.60 -11.19 -8.04
C ASN A 186 -11.66 -11.98 -7.24
N THR A 187 -11.37 -12.23 -5.97
CA THR A 187 -12.24 -12.94 -5.02
C THR A 187 -12.69 -12.01 -3.90
N HIS A 188 -13.75 -12.40 -3.21
CA HIS A 188 -14.27 -11.69 -2.05
C HIS A 188 -14.47 -12.70 -0.91
N MET A 189 -14.24 -12.27 0.32
CA MET A 189 -14.51 -13.08 1.50
C MET A 189 -14.83 -12.20 2.70
N SER A 190 -15.66 -12.69 3.61
CA SER A 190 -15.85 -12.05 4.92
C SER A 190 -14.57 -12.21 5.74
N PRO A 191 -13.90 -11.12 6.16
CA PRO A 191 -12.73 -11.21 7.02
C PRO A 191 -13.13 -11.70 8.41
N ILE A 192 -12.41 -12.69 8.91
CA ILE A 192 -12.60 -13.32 10.21
C ILE A 192 -11.22 -13.38 10.84
N TYR A 193 -11.02 -12.59 11.89
CA TYR A 193 -9.80 -12.62 12.69
C TYR A 193 -10.04 -13.47 13.94
N GLY A 194 -9.17 -14.44 14.24
CA GLY A 194 -9.36 -15.40 15.34
C GLY A 194 -8.16 -16.28 15.65
#